data_AF-A0A7Y4VYF9-F1
#
_entry.id   AF-A0A7Y4VYF9-F1
#
_cell.length_a   1.000
_cell.length_b   1.000
_cell.length_c   1.000
_cell.angle_alpha   90.00
_cell.angle_beta   90.00
_cell.angle_gamma   90.00
#
_symmetry.space_group_name_H-M   'P 1'
#
loop_
_entity.id
_entity.type
_entity.pdbx_description
1 polymer ?
#
loop_
_entity_poly.entity_id
_entity_poly.type
_entity_poly.pdbx_seq_one_letter_code
_entity_poly.pdbx_strand_id
1 'polypeptide(L)' 'MAFLGFEGVELEEAPQEAVPKCPACKAELHVIWTKSWGVALFAKDRLLICPHCRSILGFTAIRS' A
#
# COMPACT_ATOMS: atom_id res chain seq x y z
N MET A 1 20.17 12.16 7.73
CA MET A 1 18.72 12.03 7.48
C MET A 1 18.55 12.09 5.97
N ALA A 2 18.18 10.97 5.33
CA ALA A 2 18.16 10.88 3.87
C ALA A 2 16.84 11.47 3.35
N PHE A 3 16.94 12.62 2.68
CA PHE A 3 15.83 13.24 1.96
C PHE A 3 15.79 12.63 0.56
N LEU A 4 14.81 11.75 0.30
CA LEU A 4 14.44 11.39 -1.06
C LEU A 4 13.56 12.52 -1.61
N GLY A 5 14.18 13.62 -2.00
CA GLY A 5 13.50 14.75 -2.64
C GLY A 5 13.24 14.42 -4.11
N PHE A 6 11.98 14.23 -4.48
CA PHE A 6 11.56 14.34 -5.88
C PHE A 6 11.49 15.83 -6.21
N GLU A 7 12.33 16.32 -7.13
CA GLU A 7 12.41 17.74 -7.46
C GLU A 7 11.04 18.28 -7.90
N GLY A 8 10.51 19.25 -7.15
CA GLY A 8 9.33 20.04 -7.52
C GLY A 8 7.96 19.51 -7.07
N VAL A 9 7.88 18.51 -6.17
CA VAL A 9 6.60 18.02 -5.63
C VAL A 9 6.57 18.17 -4.12
N GLU A 10 5.62 18.97 -3.62
CA GLU A 10 5.31 19.03 -2.19
C GLU A 10 4.53 17.77 -1.80
N LEU A 11 5.04 17.04 -0.80
CA LEU A 11 4.37 15.86 -0.25
C LEU A 11 3.48 16.32 0.90
N GLU A 12 2.17 16.19 0.74
CA GLU A 12 1.19 16.43 1.79
C GLU A 12 0.57 15.11 2.25
N GLU A 13 0.23 15.04 3.53
CA GLU A 13 -0.52 13.90 4.07
C GLU A 13 -1.96 13.94 3.55
N ALA A 14 -2.46 12.79 3.11
CA ALA A 14 -3.84 12.68 2.65
C ALA A 14 -4.83 12.96 3.82
N PRO A 15 -5.95 13.67 3.57
CA PRO A 15 -7.02 13.85 4.56
C PRO A 15 -7.54 12.51 5.08
N GLN A 16 -7.96 12.43 6.34
CA GLN A 16 -8.46 11.18 6.95
C GLN A 16 -9.71 10.63 6.24
N GLU A 17 -10.51 11.52 5.64
CA GLU A 17 -11.73 11.19 4.88
C GLU A 17 -11.46 10.80 3.42
N ALA A 18 -10.23 10.95 2.94
CA ALA A 18 -9.89 10.63 1.56
C ALA A 18 -9.83 9.11 1.36
N VAL A 19 -10.79 8.58 0.62
CA VAL A 19 -10.82 7.15 0.26
C VAL A 19 -9.85 6.91 -0.91
N PRO A 20 -8.85 6.02 -0.76
CA PRO A 20 -7.91 5.75 -1.84
C PRO A 20 -8.60 5.06 -3.02
N LYS A 21 -8.18 5.40 -4.24
CA LYS A 21 -8.65 4.73 -5.46
C LYS A 21 -7.64 3.71 -5.94
N CYS A 22 -8.11 2.57 -6.42
CA CYS A 22 -7.25 1.59 -7.05
C CYS A 22 -6.60 2.19 -8.31
N PRO A 23 -5.27 2.18 -8.45
CA PRO A 23 -4.61 2.74 -9.63
C PRO A 23 -4.94 1.96 -10.91
N ALA A 24 -5.26 0.66 -10.80
CA ALA A 24 -5.59 -0.21 -11.92
C ALA A 24 -7.05 -0.08 -12.39
N CYS A 25 -8.03 -0.31 -11.51
CA CYS A 25 -9.46 -0.31 -11.89
C CYS A 25 -10.23 0.96 -11.52
N LYS A 26 -9.58 1.94 -10.87
CA LYS A 26 -10.17 3.22 -10.43
C LYS A 26 -11.31 3.13 -9.41
N ALA A 27 -11.64 1.92 -8.93
CA ALA A 27 -12.61 1.72 -7.87
C ALA A 27 -12.13 2.30 -6.54
N GLU A 28 -13.06 2.82 -5.74
CA GLU A 28 -12.80 3.31 -4.38
C GLU A 28 -12.54 2.13 -3.44
N LEU A 29 -11.48 2.23 -2.65
CA LEU A 29 -10.97 1.17 -1.79
C LEU A 29 -11.33 1.44 -0.33
N HIS A 30 -12.54 1.05 0.07
CA HIS A 30 -12.92 1.02 1.49
C HIS A 30 -12.31 -0.18 2.25
N VAL A 31 -11.90 -1.21 1.51
CA VAL A 31 -11.26 -2.42 2.04
C VAL A 31 -10.09 -2.79 1.15
N ILE A 32 -8.97 -3.18 1.75
CA ILE A 32 -7.79 -3.70 1.06
C ILE A 32 -7.55 -5.13 1.57
N TRP A 33 -7.44 -6.09 0.66
CA TRP A 33 -7.07 -7.45 1.03
C TRP A 33 -5.59 -7.53 1.35
N THR A 34 -5.24 -8.31 2.37
CA THR A 34 -3.85 -8.60 2.69
C THR A 34 -3.60 -10.09 2.57
N LYS A 35 -2.50 -10.48 1.92
CA LYS A 35 -2.08 -11.87 1.80
C LYS A 35 -0.64 -12.01 2.27
N SER A 36 -0.43 -12.82 3.30
CA SER A 36 0.91 -13.15 3.78
C SER A 36 1.65 -13.98 2.75
N TRP A 37 2.89 -13.61 2.44
CA TRP A 37 3.81 -14.40 1.64
C TRP A 37 5.06 -14.67 2.47
N GLY A 38 5.30 -15.94 2.80
CA GLY A 38 6.52 -16.37 3.48
C GLY A 38 6.28 -17.22 4.73
N VAL A 39 7.20 -18.15 4.95
CA VAL A 39 7.31 -19.03 6.13
C VAL A 39 8.69 -18.81 6.76
N ALA A 40 8.92 -17.62 7.32
CA ALA A 40 10.16 -17.38 8.05
C ALA A 40 9.82 -16.71 9.37
N LEU A 41 10.31 -17.32 10.45
CA LEU A 41 10.09 -16.98 11.87
C LEU A 41 10.33 -15.50 12.26
N PHE A 42 10.77 -14.64 11.33
CA PHE A 42 11.19 -13.26 11.59
C PHE A 42 10.69 -12.21 10.57
N ALA A 43 10.03 -12.60 9.47
CA ALA A 43 9.52 -11.64 8.48
C ALA A 43 8.20 -12.13 7.87
N LYS A 44 7.11 -11.40 8.15
CA LYS A 44 5.81 -11.60 7.49
C LYS A 44 5.63 -10.49 6.47
N ASP A 45 6.09 -10.72 5.25
CA ASP A 45 5.74 -9.85 4.13
C ASP A 45 4.25 -10.04 3.82
N ARG A 46 3.52 -8.93 3.71
CA ARG A 46 2.12 -8.93 3.30
C ARG A 46 1.98 -8.20 1.98
N LEU A 47 1.36 -8.87 1.02
CA LEU A 47 0.88 -8.23 -0.20
C LEU A 47 -0.43 -7.52 0.08
N LEU A 48 -0.55 -6.28 -0.40
CA LEU A 48 -1.79 -5.53 -0.45
C LEU A 48 -2.44 -5.76 -1.81
N ILE A 49 -3.71 -6.15 -1.82
CA ILE A 49 -4.44 -6.57 -3.03
C ILE A 49 -5.77 -5.84 -3.11
N CYS A 50 -6.10 -5.34 -4.31
CA CYS A 50 -7.42 -4.75 -4.59
C CYS A 50 -8.50 -5.84 -4.61
N PRO A 51 -9.61 -5.71 -3.86
CA PRO A 51 -10.69 -6.70 -3.87
C PRO A 51 -11.49 -6.72 -5.19
N HIS A 52 -11.53 -5.60 -5.92
CA HIS A 52 -12.32 -5.47 -7.14
C HIS A 52 -11.65 -6.11 -8.36
N CYS A 53 -10.37 -5.79 -8.59
CA CYS A 53 -9.63 -6.24 -9.78
C CYS A 53 -8.48 -7.20 -9.50
N ARG A 54 -8.20 -7.51 -8.23
CA ARG A 54 -7.12 -8.41 -7.78
C ARG A 54 -5.70 -7.94 -8.12
N SER A 55 -5.53 -6.68 -8.55
CA SER A 55 -4.20 -6.10 -8.75
C SER A 55 -3.46 -5.93 -7.42
N ILE A 56 -2.14 -6.10 -7.47
CA ILE A 56 -1.24 -5.86 -6.34
C ILE A 56 -1.07 -4.34 -6.17
N LEU A 57 -1.40 -3.83 -4.98
CA LEU A 57 -1.32 -2.42 -4.62
C LEU A 57 0.03 -2.07 -3.98
N GLY A 58 0.69 -3.05 -3.38
CA GLY A 58 1.97 -2.87 -2.71
C GLY A 58 2.34 -4.06 -1.84
N PHE A 59 3.45 -3.94 -1.14
CA PHE A 59 3.93 -4.90 -0.15
C PHE A 59 4.28 -4.15 1.13
N THR A 60 3.99 -4.76 2.28
CA THR A 60 4.43 -4.26 3.58
C THR A 60 5.21 -5.35 4.28
N ALA A 61 6.42 -5.01 4.73
CA ALA A 61 7.23 -5.85 5.60
C ALA A 61 7.00 -5.36 7.03
N ILE A 62 6.24 -6.12 7.83
CA ILE A 62 6.16 -5.84 9.26
C ILE A 62 7.43 -6.40 9.89
N ARG A 63 8.39 -5.53 10.20
CA ARG A 63 9.52 -5.85 11.07
C ARG A 63 9.05 -5.59 12.52
N SER A 64 8.95 -6.66 13.30
CA SER A 64 8.69 -6.58 14.73
C SER A 64 9.96 -6.21 15.50
#